data_AF-A0A4S4D3R5-F1
#
_entry.id   AF-A0A4S4D3R5-F1
#
_cell.length_a   1.000
_cell.length_b   1.000
_cell.length_c   1.000
_cell.angle_alpha   90.00
_cell.angle_beta   90.00
_cell.angle_gamma   90.00
#
_symmetry.space_group_name_H-M   'P 1'
#
loop_
_entity.id
_entity.type
_entity.pdbx_description
1 polymer ?
#
loop_
_entity_poly.entity_id
_entity_poly.type
_entity_poly.pdbx_seq_one_letter_code
_entity_poly.pdbx_strand_id
1 'polypeptide(L)'
;MIFYFHDIIYNGKNSKNATSAIVGAPAWGNLTILAGQNHFGNLVVFDDPITLDNNLHSTPVGRAQGFYIYDKKDIFTAWLGFSFVFNSTEHKGSINFAGADPLMNKTRDISVVGGTGDFFMARGVATLMTDAFEGEVYFRLRVDINLYECWSKSPYANITCSSYSALAAASSPLGIIGGALAGHRVATLLAVLGGSLLGTFLSEKVILPTLEVPLQL
;
A
#
# COMPACT_ATOMS: atom_id res chain seq x y z
N MET A 1 -9.45 -5.79 9.49
CA MET A 1 -10.55 -6.62 8.93
C MET A 1 -9.96 -7.95 8.50
N ILE A 2 -10.61 -9.08 8.73
CA ILE A 2 -10.04 -10.40 8.45
C ILE A 2 -10.94 -11.16 7.50
N PHE A 3 -10.35 -11.71 6.44
CA PHE A 3 -11.06 -12.47 5.42
C PHE A 3 -10.26 -13.71 5.02
N TYR A 4 -10.93 -14.69 4.43
CA TYR A 4 -10.31 -15.85 3.82
C TYR A 4 -10.69 -15.88 2.35
N PHE A 5 -9.73 -16.10 1.45
CA PHE A 5 -10.04 -16.40 0.06
C PHE A 5 -9.48 -17.76 -0.34
N HIS A 6 -10.14 -18.37 -1.31
CA HIS A 6 -9.96 -19.76 -1.67
C HIS A 6 -9.63 -19.89 -3.15
N ASP A 7 -8.37 -20.21 -3.46
CA ASP A 7 -7.88 -20.41 -4.81
C ASP A 7 -7.99 -21.90 -5.18
N ILE A 8 -8.66 -22.21 -6.27
CA ILE A 8 -8.79 -23.56 -6.84
C ILE A 8 -8.30 -23.51 -8.29
N ILE A 9 -7.05 -23.93 -8.51
CA ILE A 9 -6.42 -23.90 -9.82
C ILE A 9 -7.05 -24.95 -10.74
N TYR A 10 -7.34 -24.54 -11.98
CA TYR A 10 -7.73 -25.46 -13.04
C TYR A 10 -6.61 -26.44 -13.38
N ASN A 11 -6.86 -27.72 -13.17
CA ASN A 11 -5.89 -28.81 -13.38
C ASN A 11 -6.13 -29.61 -14.68
N GLY A 12 -6.96 -29.11 -15.58
CA GLY A 12 -7.39 -29.83 -16.79
C GLY A 12 -8.63 -30.72 -16.61
N LYS A 13 -9.07 -30.98 -15.36
CA LYS A 13 -10.16 -31.92 -15.06
C LYS A 13 -11.27 -31.36 -14.15
N ASN A 14 -11.03 -30.22 -13.50
CA ASN A 14 -11.90 -29.63 -12.49
C ASN A 14 -12.60 -28.33 -12.94
N SER A 15 -12.92 -28.18 -14.23
CA SER A 15 -13.45 -26.92 -14.81
C SER A 15 -14.71 -26.38 -14.13
N LYS A 16 -15.53 -27.25 -13.52
CA LYS A 16 -16.74 -26.84 -12.79
C LYS A 16 -16.46 -26.21 -11.43
N ASN A 17 -15.30 -26.52 -10.83
CA ASN A 17 -14.97 -26.15 -9.47
C ASN A 17 -13.80 -25.17 -9.41
N ALA A 18 -13.01 -25.06 -10.48
CA ALA A 18 -11.87 -24.16 -10.56
C ALA A 18 -12.32 -22.69 -10.46
N THR A 19 -11.58 -21.91 -9.69
CA THR A 19 -11.76 -20.46 -9.52
C THR A 19 -10.62 -19.67 -10.16
N SER A 20 -9.54 -20.36 -10.53
CA SER A 20 -8.38 -19.78 -11.19
C SER A 20 -7.83 -20.65 -12.32
N ALA A 21 -7.05 -20.04 -13.20
CA ALA A 21 -6.43 -20.73 -14.33
C ALA A 21 -5.11 -20.08 -14.75
N ILE A 22 -4.18 -20.91 -15.22
CA ILE A 22 -2.93 -20.45 -15.82
C ILE A 22 -3.25 -19.91 -17.23
N VAL A 23 -2.99 -18.62 -17.46
CA VAL A 23 -3.20 -17.95 -18.75
C VAL A 23 -1.89 -17.60 -19.46
N GLY A 24 -0.78 -17.66 -18.74
CA GLY A 24 0.56 -17.55 -19.29
C GLY A 24 1.50 -18.56 -18.65
N ALA A 25 2.40 -19.12 -19.44
CA ALA A 25 3.46 -20.01 -18.98
C ALA A 25 4.70 -19.80 -19.85
N PRO A 26 5.90 -20.19 -19.39
CA PRO A 26 7.08 -20.26 -20.26
C PRO A 26 6.83 -21.15 -21.48
N ALA A 27 7.63 -20.99 -22.53
CA ALA A 27 7.49 -21.77 -23.78
C ALA A 27 7.50 -23.30 -23.58
N TRP A 28 8.10 -23.77 -22.49
CA TRP A 28 8.18 -25.18 -22.11
C TRP A 28 7.15 -25.60 -21.04
N GLY A 29 6.32 -24.67 -20.55
CA GLY A 29 5.30 -24.90 -19.52
C GLY A 29 3.92 -25.25 -20.10
N ASN A 30 3.09 -25.90 -19.30
CA ASN A 30 1.71 -26.24 -19.64
C ASN A 30 0.75 -25.20 -19.00
N LEU A 31 -0.37 -24.92 -19.66
CA LEU A 31 -1.43 -24.03 -19.17
C LEU A 31 -2.46 -24.74 -18.26
N THR A 32 -2.36 -26.05 -18.08
CA THR A 32 -3.28 -26.81 -17.20
C THR A 32 -2.61 -27.34 -15.94
N ILE A 33 -1.29 -27.25 -15.83
CA ILE A 33 -0.53 -27.69 -14.65
C ILE A 33 0.63 -26.72 -14.42
N LEU A 34 0.99 -26.49 -13.17
CA LEU A 34 2.12 -25.64 -12.82
C LEU A 34 3.44 -26.23 -13.37
N ALA A 35 4.29 -25.36 -13.90
CA ALA A 35 5.51 -25.74 -14.59
C ALA A 35 6.62 -26.16 -13.60
N GLY A 36 7.67 -26.86 -14.05
CA GLY A 36 8.87 -27.07 -13.21
C GLY A 36 9.57 -25.76 -12.81
N GLN A 37 10.67 -25.86 -12.03
CA GLN A 37 11.50 -24.70 -11.61
C GLN A 37 10.73 -23.63 -10.81
N ASN A 38 10.10 -24.03 -9.70
CA ASN A 38 9.34 -23.13 -8.82
C ASN A 38 8.21 -22.39 -9.57
N HIS A 39 7.66 -23.01 -10.61
CA HIS A 39 6.56 -22.50 -11.43
C HIS A 39 6.87 -21.17 -12.15
N PHE A 40 8.16 -20.82 -12.26
CA PHE A 40 8.62 -19.55 -12.82
C PHE A 40 7.94 -19.21 -14.14
N GLY A 41 7.37 -18.01 -14.23
CA GLY A 41 6.72 -17.49 -15.43
C GLY A 41 5.28 -17.99 -15.64
N ASN A 42 4.75 -18.88 -14.78
CA ASN A 42 3.31 -19.11 -14.77
C ASN A 42 2.60 -17.83 -14.28
N LEU A 43 1.65 -17.34 -15.09
CA LEU A 43 0.72 -16.26 -14.80
C LEU A 43 -0.66 -16.89 -14.61
N VAL A 44 -1.21 -16.71 -13.41
CA VAL A 44 -2.53 -17.23 -13.03
C VAL A 44 -3.48 -16.06 -12.88
N VAL A 45 -4.67 -16.17 -13.45
CA VAL A 45 -5.81 -15.27 -13.19
C VAL A 45 -6.80 -15.99 -12.29
N PHE A 46 -7.40 -15.27 -11.36
CA PHE A 46 -8.32 -15.85 -10.39
C PHE A 46 -9.52 -14.94 -10.12
N ASP A 47 -10.65 -15.60 -9.84
CA ASP A 47 -11.88 -15.02 -9.29
C ASP A 47 -12.33 -15.95 -8.16
N ASP A 48 -11.87 -15.66 -6.95
CA ASP A 48 -11.98 -16.56 -5.80
C ASP A 48 -13.06 -16.08 -4.82
N PRO A 49 -13.81 -16.99 -4.18
CA PRO A 49 -14.77 -16.60 -3.15
C PRO A 49 -14.03 -16.12 -1.89
N ILE A 50 -14.56 -15.05 -1.29
CA ILE A 50 -14.09 -14.54 0.01
C ILE A 50 -15.11 -14.93 1.09
N THR A 51 -14.66 -15.50 2.20
CA THR A 51 -15.47 -15.93 3.34
C THR A 51 -14.96 -15.28 4.65
N LEU A 52 -15.79 -15.32 5.70
CA LEU A 52 -15.45 -14.79 7.04
C LEU A 52 -14.76 -15.82 7.94
N ASP A 53 -14.79 -17.10 7.56
CA ASP A 53 -14.17 -18.20 8.27
C ASP A 53 -13.34 -19.06 7.31
N ASN A 54 -12.74 -20.14 7.82
CA ASN A 54 -11.85 -20.98 7.02
C ASN A 54 -12.60 -22.01 6.13
N ASN A 55 -13.93 -21.99 6.11
CA ASN A 55 -14.75 -22.97 5.42
C ASN A 55 -15.13 -22.47 4.02
N LEU A 56 -14.69 -23.20 2.99
CA LEU A 56 -14.98 -22.90 1.58
C LEU A 56 -16.49 -22.89 1.26
N HIS A 57 -17.29 -23.64 2.01
CA HIS A 57 -18.74 -23.74 1.78
C HIS A 57 -19.55 -22.67 2.52
N SER A 58 -18.89 -21.80 3.30
CA SER A 58 -19.55 -20.66 3.92
C SER A 58 -20.02 -19.65 2.89
N THR A 59 -21.05 -18.87 3.25
CA THR A 59 -21.61 -17.84 2.37
C THR A 59 -20.52 -16.83 1.99
N PRO A 60 -20.24 -16.63 0.69
CA PRO A 60 -19.26 -15.65 0.27
C PRO A 60 -19.71 -14.22 0.58
N VAL A 61 -18.80 -13.39 1.11
CA VAL A 61 -19.02 -11.97 1.38
C VAL A 61 -18.50 -11.07 0.26
N GLY A 62 -17.74 -11.63 -0.67
CA GLY A 62 -17.14 -10.93 -1.80
C GLY A 62 -16.36 -11.86 -2.71
N ARG A 63 -15.60 -11.26 -3.63
CA ARG A 63 -14.74 -11.96 -4.59
C ARG A 63 -13.33 -11.37 -4.57
N ALA A 64 -12.31 -12.21 -4.59
CA ALA A 64 -10.93 -11.80 -4.81
C ALA A 64 -10.63 -11.99 -6.30
N GLN A 65 -10.38 -10.89 -7.00
CA GLN A 65 -10.24 -10.88 -8.46
C GLN A 65 -8.91 -10.28 -8.85
N GLY A 66 -8.11 -11.00 -9.62
CA GLY A 66 -6.80 -10.52 -10.03
C GLY A 66 -5.93 -11.58 -10.65
N PHE A 67 -4.63 -11.43 -10.42
CA PHE A 67 -3.63 -12.35 -10.93
C PHE A 67 -2.44 -12.47 -9.99
N TYR A 68 -1.68 -13.55 -10.18
CA TYR A 68 -0.33 -13.69 -9.65
C TYR A 68 0.62 -14.27 -10.67
N ILE A 69 1.89 -13.94 -10.54
CA ILE A 69 2.97 -14.46 -11.38
C ILE A 69 4.05 -15.05 -10.47
N TYR A 70 4.47 -16.27 -10.76
CA TYR A 70 5.66 -16.82 -10.11
C TYR A 70 6.92 -16.22 -10.73
N ASP A 71 7.71 -15.49 -9.94
CA ASP A 71 8.69 -14.53 -10.44
C ASP A 71 10.16 -14.92 -10.18
N LYS A 72 10.41 -16.06 -9.54
CA LYS A 72 11.76 -16.60 -9.30
C LYS A 72 11.92 -18.06 -9.69
N LYS A 73 13.13 -18.42 -10.13
CA LYS A 73 13.50 -19.79 -10.53
C LYS A 73 14.13 -20.59 -9.39
N ASP A 74 14.83 -19.91 -8.49
CA ASP A 74 15.63 -20.49 -7.41
C ASP A 74 14.79 -20.76 -6.15
N ILE A 75 13.81 -19.92 -5.88
CA ILE A 75 12.90 -20.04 -4.73
C ILE A 75 11.45 -19.83 -5.14
N PHE A 76 10.54 -20.40 -4.36
CA PHE A 76 9.11 -20.28 -4.58
C PHE A 76 8.59 -18.92 -4.10
N THR A 77 8.37 -17.99 -5.03
CA THR A 77 7.83 -16.65 -4.78
C THR A 77 6.84 -16.25 -5.87
N ALA A 78 5.90 -15.40 -5.50
CA ALA A 78 4.93 -14.83 -6.42
C ALA A 78 4.89 -13.30 -6.30
N TRP A 79 4.37 -12.63 -7.32
CA TRP A 79 3.92 -11.25 -7.25
C TRP A 79 2.41 -11.22 -7.46
N LEU A 80 1.70 -10.56 -6.54
CA LEU A 80 0.24 -10.51 -6.49
C LEU A 80 -0.27 -9.13 -6.92
N GLY A 81 -1.29 -9.12 -7.78
CA GLY A 81 -2.07 -7.92 -8.10
C GLY A 81 -3.55 -8.26 -8.16
N PHE A 82 -4.32 -7.87 -7.16
CA PHE A 82 -5.73 -8.26 -7.06
C PHE A 82 -6.59 -7.25 -6.30
N SER A 83 -7.89 -7.44 -6.39
CA SER A 83 -8.90 -6.63 -5.70
C SER A 83 -9.84 -7.53 -4.91
N PHE A 84 -10.15 -7.16 -3.67
CA PHE A 84 -11.32 -7.66 -2.99
C PHE A 84 -12.51 -6.82 -3.41
N VAL A 85 -13.51 -7.45 -4.03
CA VAL A 85 -14.73 -6.83 -4.52
C VAL A 85 -15.88 -7.26 -3.62
N PHE A 86 -16.42 -6.30 -2.87
CA PHE A 86 -17.52 -6.50 -1.95
C PHE A 86 -18.82 -5.99 -2.55
N ASN A 87 -19.87 -6.79 -2.42
CA ASN A 87 -21.23 -6.43 -2.84
C ASN A 87 -22.25 -7.05 -1.86
N SER A 88 -22.00 -6.88 -0.57
CA SER A 88 -22.90 -7.31 0.50
C SER A 88 -23.67 -6.13 1.08
N THR A 89 -24.56 -6.39 2.04
CA THR A 89 -25.24 -5.34 2.79
C THR A 89 -24.33 -4.60 3.77
N GLU A 90 -23.19 -5.21 4.14
CA GLU A 90 -22.23 -4.66 5.10
C GLU A 90 -21.14 -3.83 4.42
N HIS A 91 -20.65 -4.31 3.28
CA HIS A 91 -19.57 -3.67 2.54
C HIS A 91 -19.86 -3.66 1.04
N LYS A 92 -19.72 -2.49 0.43
CA LYS A 92 -19.89 -2.29 -1.00
C LYS A 92 -18.76 -1.43 -1.58
N GLY A 93 -18.00 -2.02 -2.50
CA GLY A 93 -16.83 -1.37 -3.08
C GLY A 93 -15.68 -2.34 -3.29
N SER A 94 -14.47 -1.81 -3.44
CA SER A 94 -13.28 -2.64 -3.62
C SER A 94 -12.08 -2.16 -2.82
N ILE A 95 -11.23 -3.09 -2.42
CA ILE A 95 -9.89 -2.82 -1.89
C ILE A 95 -8.89 -3.44 -2.86
N ASN A 96 -7.90 -2.66 -3.31
CA ASN A 96 -6.93 -3.09 -4.30
C ASN A 96 -5.57 -3.34 -3.63
N PHE A 97 -4.92 -4.43 -4.00
CA PHE A 97 -3.67 -4.90 -3.42
C PHE A 97 -2.61 -5.12 -4.50
N ALA A 98 -1.36 -4.79 -4.19
CA ALA A 98 -0.22 -5.09 -5.05
C ALA A 98 1.06 -5.30 -4.24
N GLY A 99 1.84 -6.32 -4.60
CA GLY A 99 3.15 -6.55 -3.98
C GLY A 99 3.69 -7.96 -4.13
N ALA A 100 4.92 -8.13 -3.66
CA ALA A 100 5.61 -9.41 -3.66
C ALA A 100 5.12 -10.31 -2.52
N ASP A 101 4.98 -11.60 -2.82
CA ASP A 101 4.54 -12.64 -1.90
C ASP A 101 5.61 -13.72 -1.78
N PRO A 102 6.58 -13.55 -0.86
CA PRO A 102 7.56 -14.58 -0.57
C PRO A 102 6.91 -15.73 0.19
N LEU A 103 6.30 -16.68 -0.54
CA LEU A 103 5.50 -17.79 -0.03
C LEU A 103 6.19 -18.62 1.06
N MET A 104 7.53 -18.67 1.06
CA MET A 104 8.34 -19.37 2.07
C MET A 104 8.24 -18.77 3.49
N ASN A 105 7.83 -17.51 3.63
CA ASN A 105 7.66 -16.86 4.92
C ASN A 105 6.27 -17.13 5.49
N LYS A 106 6.11 -17.38 6.78
CA LYS A 106 4.80 -17.69 7.39
C LYS A 106 3.76 -16.57 7.22
N THR A 107 4.18 -15.32 7.21
CA THR A 107 3.35 -14.12 7.06
C THR A 107 4.01 -13.17 6.07
N ARG A 108 3.23 -12.55 5.19
CA ARG A 108 3.72 -11.64 4.14
C ARG A 108 2.85 -10.40 4.08
N ASP A 109 3.47 -9.23 4.00
CA ASP A 109 2.75 -7.97 3.92
C ASP A 109 2.64 -7.49 2.48
N ILE A 110 1.41 -7.18 2.05
CA ILE A 110 1.11 -6.60 0.74
C ILE A 110 0.47 -5.23 0.92
N SER A 111 0.78 -4.30 0.02
CA SER A 111 0.24 -2.94 0.09
C SER A 111 -1.22 -2.89 -0.33
N VAL A 112 -2.04 -2.19 0.46
CA VAL A 112 -3.33 -1.70 -0.02
C VAL A 112 -3.07 -0.41 -0.79
N VAL A 113 -3.20 -0.49 -2.11
CA VAL A 113 -2.83 0.61 -3.03
C VAL A 113 -4.00 1.55 -3.34
N GLY A 114 -5.21 1.19 -2.92
CA GLY A 114 -6.39 2.03 -3.10
C GLY A 114 -7.68 1.28 -2.81
N GLY A 115 -8.80 1.98 -2.94
CA GLY A 115 -10.12 1.37 -2.87
C GLY A 115 -11.22 2.25 -3.44
N THR A 116 -12.41 1.66 -3.59
CA THR A 116 -13.61 2.27 -4.17
C THR A 116 -14.82 2.01 -3.25
N GLY A 117 -15.92 2.76 -3.46
CA GLY A 117 -17.14 2.62 -2.65
C GLY A 117 -16.89 2.97 -1.19
N ASP A 118 -17.25 2.07 -0.28
CA ASP A 118 -17.01 2.24 1.15
C ASP A 118 -15.51 2.38 1.49
N PHE A 119 -14.63 1.82 0.66
CA PHE A 119 -13.18 1.89 0.80
C PHE A 119 -12.53 2.99 -0.06
N PHE A 120 -13.29 4.03 -0.43
CA PHE A 120 -12.78 5.14 -1.21
C PHE A 120 -11.53 5.76 -0.57
N MET A 121 -10.47 5.96 -1.36
CA MET A 121 -9.17 6.51 -0.91
C MET A 121 -8.48 5.70 0.20
N ALA A 122 -8.85 4.42 0.39
CA ALA A 122 -8.23 3.57 1.40
C ALA A 122 -6.73 3.36 1.12
N ARG A 123 -5.90 3.47 2.18
CA ARG A 123 -4.51 3.03 2.18
C ARG A 123 -4.23 2.21 3.44
N GLY A 124 -3.32 1.24 3.31
CA GLY A 124 -3.13 0.23 4.33
C GLY A 124 -2.07 -0.79 3.98
N VAL A 125 -1.96 -1.78 4.85
CA VAL A 125 -1.18 -3.00 4.66
C VAL A 125 -2.09 -4.18 4.94
N ALA A 126 -1.98 -5.23 4.14
CA ALA A 126 -2.63 -6.49 4.40
C ALA A 126 -1.58 -7.57 4.67
N THR A 127 -1.75 -8.31 5.75
CA THR A 127 -0.89 -9.44 6.09
C THR A 127 -1.54 -10.74 5.60
N LEU A 128 -0.87 -11.39 4.66
CA LEU A 128 -1.25 -12.68 4.07
C LEU A 128 -0.67 -13.83 4.89
N MET A 129 -1.53 -14.77 5.26
CA MET A 129 -1.18 -16.03 5.92
C MET A 129 -1.73 -17.22 5.13
N THR A 130 -0.87 -18.05 4.55
CA THR A 130 -1.25 -19.36 4.01
C THR A 130 -1.79 -20.22 5.15
N ASP A 131 -3.09 -20.50 5.11
CA ASP A 131 -3.81 -21.20 6.17
C ASP A 131 -3.93 -22.70 5.88
N ALA A 132 -4.14 -23.07 4.61
CA ALA A 132 -4.08 -24.45 4.15
C ALA A 132 -3.71 -24.50 2.66
N PHE A 133 -3.16 -25.62 2.23
CA PHE A 133 -3.01 -25.98 0.83
C PHE A 133 -3.18 -27.49 0.65
N GLU A 134 -3.75 -27.91 -0.46
CA GLU A 134 -3.89 -29.33 -0.84
C GLU A 134 -3.22 -29.55 -2.20
N GLY A 135 -1.96 -30.01 -2.14
CA GLY A 135 -1.11 -30.13 -3.32
C GLY A 135 -0.93 -28.79 -4.03
N GLU A 136 -1.03 -28.82 -5.36
CA GLU A 136 -0.92 -27.65 -6.24
C GLU A 136 -2.27 -27.14 -6.76
N VAL A 137 -3.38 -27.61 -6.17
CA VAL A 137 -4.73 -27.35 -6.70
C VAL A 137 -5.50 -26.40 -5.82
N TYR A 138 -5.40 -26.52 -4.49
CA TYR A 138 -6.18 -25.70 -3.57
C TYR A 138 -5.27 -24.95 -2.61
N PHE A 139 -5.52 -23.66 -2.47
CA PHE A 139 -4.84 -22.79 -1.50
C PHE A 139 -5.88 -21.94 -0.77
N ARG A 140 -5.72 -21.80 0.55
CA ARG A 140 -6.50 -20.89 1.36
C ARG A 140 -5.59 -19.86 2.00
N LEU A 141 -5.88 -18.59 1.75
CA LEU A 141 -5.16 -17.47 2.35
C LEU A 141 -6.07 -16.74 3.33
N ARG A 142 -5.58 -16.56 4.55
CA ARG A 142 -6.13 -15.61 5.53
C ARG A 142 -5.48 -14.26 5.28
N VAL A 143 -6.30 -13.22 5.15
CA VAL A 143 -5.88 -11.85 4.86
C VAL A 143 -6.34 -10.95 6.00
N ASP A 144 -5.37 -10.40 6.74
CA ASP A 144 -5.62 -9.42 7.79
C ASP A 144 -5.30 -8.01 7.28
N ILE A 145 -6.33 -7.23 7.01
CA ILE A 145 -6.26 -5.91 6.41
C ILE A 145 -6.27 -4.84 7.50
N ASN A 146 -5.20 -4.05 7.54
CA ASN A 146 -5.05 -2.89 8.40
C ASN A 146 -4.99 -1.62 7.56
N LEU A 147 -6.09 -0.85 7.58
CA LEU A 147 -6.17 0.45 6.91
C LEU A 147 -5.70 1.55 7.88
N TYR A 148 -4.81 2.43 7.42
CA TYR A 148 -4.35 3.59 8.19
C TYR A 148 -4.86 4.92 7.62
N GLU A 149 -5.40 4.92 6.40
CA GLU A 149 -6.11 6.06 5.81
C GLU A 149 -7.45 5.57 5.27
N CYS A 150 -8.55 6.17 5.74
CA CYS A 150 -9.91 5.83 5.33
C CYS A 150 -10.72 7.10 5.14
N TRP A 151 -11.52 7.13 4.09
CA TRP A 151 -12.49 8.20 3.84
C TRP A 151 -13.89 7.60 3.85
N SER A 152 -14.53 7.59 5.03
CA SER A 152 -15.91 7.13 5.09
C SER A 152 -16.84 8.17 4.48
N LYS A 153 -17.48 7.81 3.36
CA LYS A 153 -18.65 8.54 2.83
C LYS A 153 -19.99 7.94 3.28
N SER A 154 -19.97 6.79 3.95
CA SER A 154 -21.16 6.00 4.27
C SER A 154 -21.34 5.90 5.79
N PRO A 155 -22.46 6.38 6.36
CA PRO A 155 -22.73 6.26 7.80
C PRO A 155 -22.98 4.82 8.26
N TYR A 156 -23.07 3.85 7.33
CA TYR A 156 -23.33 2.44 7.62
C TYR A 156 -22.09 1.54 7.48
N ALA A 157 -20.99 2.02 6.88
CA ALA A 157 -19.78 1.23 6.70
C ALA A 157 -18.93 1.25 7.98
N ASN A 158 -18.92 0.14 8.72
CA ASN A 158 -18.13 0.01 9.95
C ASN A 158 -16.66 -0.34 9.63
N ILE A 159 -15.96 0.56 8.92
CA ILE A 159 -14.55 0.37 8.56
C ILE A 159 -13.69 0.92 9.70
N THR A 160 -12.99 0.03 10.39
CA THR A 160 -12.01 0.41 11.42
C THR A 160 -10.71 0.87 10.75
N CYS A 161 -10.33 2.12 11.01
CA CYS A 161 -9.08 2.69 10.54
C CYS A 161 -8.15 2.90 11.72
N SER A 162 -6.93 2.36 11.66
CA SER A 162 -5.88 2.61 12.64
C SER A 162 -5.35 4.02 12.43
N SER A 163 -5.89 4.99 13.18
CA SER A 163 -5.48 6.39 13.09
C SER A 163 -4.04 6.56 13.62
N TYR A 164 -3.04 6.38 12.76
CA TYR A 164 -1.71 6.89 13.01
C TYR A 164 -1.73 8.41 12.79
N SER A 165 -2.15 9.14 13.84
CA SER A 165 -1.76 10.50 14.30
C SER A 165 -1.39 11.66 13.34
N ALA A 166 -1.38 11.52 12.01
CA ALA A 166 -1.10 12.63 11.09
C ALA A 166 -2.32 13.57 10.95
N LEU A 167 -3.54 13.02 11.04
CA LEU A 167 -4.76 13.83 10.96
C LEU A 167 -4.92 14.77 12.16
N ALA A 168 -4.45 14.37 13.36
CA ALA A 168 -4.50 15.21 14.55
C ALA A 168 -3.62 16.47 14.44
N ALA A 169 -2.50 16.40 13.70
CA ALA A 169 -1.62 17.55 13.49
C ALA A 169 -2.18 18.52 12.44
N ALA A 170 -2.78 18.01 11.37
CA ALA A 170 -3.36 18.85 10.31
C ALA A 170 -4.75 19.41 10.66
N SER A 171 -5.51 18.72 11.53
CA SER A 171 -6.85 19.14 11.94
C SER A 171 -6.87 20.00 13.20
N SER A 172 -5.72 20.40 13.75
CA SER A 172 -5.63 21.29 14.90
C SER A 172 -5.36 22.72 14.43
N PRO A 173 -6.38 23.61 14.40
CA PRO A 173 -6.19 25.01 14.06
C PRO A 173 -5.15 25.68 14.97
N LEU A 174 -5.14 25.29 16.25
CA LEU A 174 -4.17 25.77 17.25
C LEU A 174 -2.75 25.29 16.95
N GLY A 175 -2.57 24.05 16.45
CA GLY A 175 -1.27 23.52 16.08
C GLY A 175 -0.64 24.26 14.91
N ILE A 176 -1.43 24.57 13.88
CA ILE A 176 -0.97 25.35 12.73
C ILE A 176 -0.62 26.78 13.13
N ILE A 177 -1.49 27.44 13.90
CA ILE A 177 -1.24 28.81 14.39
C ILE A 177 0.03 28.84 15.27
N GLY A 178 0.16 27.88 16.20
CA GLY A 178 1.31 27.77 17.09
C GLY A 178 2.62 27.55 16.34
N GLY A 179 2.63 26.64 15.37
CA GLY A 179 3.80 26.37 14.52
C GLY A 179 4.22 27.59 13.69
N ALA A 180 3.26 28.30 13.09
CA ALA A 180 3.52 29.50 12.32
C ALA A 180 4.10 30.64 13.18
N LEU A 181 3.53 30.88 14.37
CA LEU A 181 4.04 31.90 15.30
C LEU A 181 5.46 31.57 15.81
N ALA A 182 5.71 30.32 16.17
CA ALA A 182 7.02 29.88 16.63
C ALA A 182 8.08 30.02 15.53
N GLY A 183 7.78 29.55 14.32
CA GLY A 183 8.66 29.68 13.16
C GLY A 183 8.97 31.13 12.82
N HIS A 184 7.96 32.00 12.83
CA HIS A 184 8.15 33.44 12.60
C HIS A 184 9.06 34.08 13.66
N ARG A 185 8.84 33.79 14.95
CA ARG A 185 9.68 34.34 16.03
C ARG A 185 11.14 33.94 15.91
N VAL A 186 11.41 32.68 15.55
CA VAL A 186 12.78 32.18 15.34
C VAL A 186 13.44 32.87 14.16
N ALA A 187 12.74 33.00 13.03
CA ALA A 187 13.25 33.66 11.84
C ALA A 187 13.58 35.15 12.11
N THR A 188 12.69 35.86 12.80
CA THR A 188 12.90 37.26 13.17
C THR A 188 14.09 37.41 14.12
N LEU A 189 14.24 36.52 15.11
CA LEU A 189 15.37 36.55 16.03
C LEU A 189 16.71 36.31 15.32
N LEU A 190 16.75 35.33 14.41
CA LEU A 190 17.93 35.06 13.59
C LEU A 190 18.29 36.23 12.67
N ALA A 191 17.30 36.88 12.07
CA ALA A 191 17.54 38.05 11.22
C ALA A 191 18.10 39.24 12.01
N VAL A 192 17.55 39.51 13.20
CA VAL A 192 18.02 40.62 14.06
C VAL A 192 19.42 40.35 14.60
N LEU A 193 19.67 39.16 15.14
CA LEU A 193 20.99 38.79 15.66
C LEU A 193 22.03 38.68 14.54
N GLY A 194 21.67 38.09 13.41
CA GLY A 194 22.51 37.97 12.23
C GLY A 194 22.88 39.33 11.64
N GLY A 195 21.90 40.23 11.49
CA GLY A 195 22.14 41.60 11.02
C GLY A 195 23.02 42.41 11.98
N SER A 196 22.77 42.30 13.29
CA SER A 196 23.59 42.96 14.30
C SER A 196 25.04 42.46 14.30
N LEU A 197 25.24 41.14 14.16
CA LEU A 197 26.58 40.55 14.04
C LEU A 197 27.27 41.00 12.75
N LEU A 198 26.58 40.99 11.60
CA LEU A 198 27.15 41.41 10.33
C LEU A 198 27.57 42.89 10.33
N GLY A 199 26.82 43.74 11.05
CA GLY A 199 27.15 45.16 11.25
C GLY A 199 28.45 45.40 12.04
N THR A 200 28.90 44.43 12.85
CA THR A 200 30.20 44.54 13.54
C THR A 200 31.41 44.23 12.66
N PHE A 201 31.20 43.53 11.54
CA PHE A 201 32.26 43.16 10.59
C PHE A 201 32.36 44.09 9.38
N LEU A 202 31.30 44.85 9.07
CA LEU A 202 31.28 45.84 7.99
C LEU A 202 31.44 47.24 8.56
N SER A 203 32.67 47.76 8.62
CA SER A 203 32.93 49.15 9.00
C SER A 203 32.62 50.10 7.84
N GLU A 204 31.98 51.24 8.14
CA GLU A 204 31.53 52.30 7.23
C GLU A 204 32.63 52.82 6.28
N LYS A 205 33.92 52.58 6.61
CA LYS A 205 35.09 52.97 5.80
C LYS A 205 35.25 52.21 4.47
N VAL A 206 34.53 51.11 4.24
CA VAL A 206 34.61 50.35 2.98
C VAL A 206 33.67 50.91 1.89
N ILE A 207 32.70 51.75 2.24
CA ILE A 207 31.64 52.21 1.32
C ILE A 207 31.95 53.57 0.68
N LEU A 208 32.90 54.36 1.22
CA LEU A 208 33.27 55.67 0.68
C LEU A 208 34.74 55.68 0.20
N PRO A 209 35.03 55.62 -1.11
CA PRO A 209 36.35 55.99 -1.60
C PRO A 209 36.47 57.51 -1.52
N THR A 210 37.31 58.00 -0.60
CA THR A 210 37.69 59.41 -0.50
C THR A 210 38.47 59.82 -1.76
N LEU A 211 37.83 60.63 -2.60
CA LEU A 211 38.46 61.41 -3.68
C LEU A 211 39.31 62.52 -3.06
N GLU A 212 40.63 62.31 -2.95
CA GLU A 212 41.58 63.42 -2.79
C GLU A 212 42.07 63.87 -4.17
N VAL A 213 41.65 65.07 -4.58
CA VAL A 213 42.21 65.81 -5.73
C VAL A 213 43.32 66.71 -5.19
N PRO A 214 44.53 66.73 -5.78
CA PRO A 214 45.64 67.56 -5.29
C PRO A 214 45.48 69.02 -5.74
N LEU A 215 45.60 69.96 -4.79
CA LEU A 215 45.74 71.38 -5.08
C LEU A 215 47.24 71.69 -5.29
N GLN A 216 47.63 72.11 -6.50
CA GLN A 216 48.96 72.65 -6.77
C GLN A 216 49.10 74.10 -6.30
N LEU A 217 50.23 74.39 -5.65
CA LEU A 217 51.10 75.53 -5.93
C LEU A 217 52.53 75.20 -5.47
#